data_AF-A0A3C0AZ36-F1
#
_entry.id   AF-A0A3C0AZ36-F1
#
_cell.length_a   1.000
_cell.length_b   1.000
_cell.length_c   1.000
_cell.angle_alpha   90.00
_cell.angle_beta   90.00
_cell.angle_gamma   90.00
#
_symmetry.space_group_name_H-M   'P 1'
#
loop_
_entity.id
_entity.type
_entity.pdbx_description
1 polymer ?
#
loop_
_entity_poly.entity_id
_entity_poly.type
_entity_poly.pdbx_seq_one_letter_code
_entity_poly.pdbx_strand_id
1 'polypeptide(L)'
;MTTITINKRTKAGKTLLELARLLAISNKGVTIDENEVDFEEKNRNIDEIAFLKNLQQIGNDCREIKKGTNQTKYRSLKSVLDEL
;
A
#
# COMPACT_ATOMS: atom_id res chain seq x y z
N MET A 1 -16.56 17.08 19.92
CA MET A 1 -16.14 15.68 20.08
C MET A 1 -15.57 15.24 18.75
N THR A 2 -14.33 14.78 18.72
CA THR A 2 -13.64 14.38 17.49
C THR A 2 -13.36 12.89 17.56
N THR A 3 -13.75 12.15 16.52
CA THR A 3 -13.55 10.70 16.44
C THR A 3 -12.50 10.40 15.38
N ILE A 4 -11.50 9.60 15.74
CA ILE A 4 -10.43 9.16 14.85
C ILE A 4 -10.49 7.64 14.77
N THR A 5 -10.72 7.11 13.57
CA THR A 5 -10.73 5.67 13.33
C THR A 5 -9.31 5.19 13.00
N ILE A 6 -8.80 4.21 13.74
CA ILE A 6 -7.40 3.75 13.64
C ILE A 6 -7.36 2.32 13.10
N ASN A 7 -6.60 2.09 12.02
CA ASN A 7 -6.34 0.74 11.53
C ASN A 7 -5.20 0.07 12.30
N LYS A 8 -5.56 -0.82 13.25
CA LYS A 8 -4.62 -1.57 14.11
C LYS A 8 -3.63 -2.50 13.37
N ARG A 9 -3.86 -2.80 12.08
CA ARG A 9 -2.97 -3.67 11.29
C ARG A 9 -1.73 -2.93 10.78
N THR A 10 -1.79 -1.61 10.61
CA THR A 10 -0.69 -0.82 10.04
C THR A 10 0.32 -0.39 11.10
N LYS A 11 1.59 -0.17 10.73
CA LYS A 11 2.62 0.33 11.66
C LYS A 11 2.22 1.68 12.29
N ALA A 12 1.77 2.62 11.45
CA ALA A 12 1.31 3.93 11.89
C ALA A 12 0.09 3.83 12.82
N GLY A 13 -0.88 2.97 12.49
CA GLY A 13 -2.06 2.76 13.33
C GLY A 13 -1.73 2.15 14.69
N LYS A 14 -0.78 1.22 14.77
CA LYS A 14 -0.29 0.69 16.06
C LYS A 14 0.35 1.78 16.92
N THR A 15 1.20 2.62 16.32
CA THR A 15 1.85 3.73 17.03
C THR A 15 0.83 4.76 17.51
N LEU A 16 -0.14 5.13 16.67
CA LEU A 16 -1.19 6.08 17.04
C LEU A 16 -2.10 5.53 18.15
N LEU A 17 -2.39 4.21 18.13
CA LEU A 17 -3.15 3.54 19.17
C LEU A 17 -2.44 3.56 20.52
N GLU A 18 -1.13 3.30 20.56
CA GLU A 18 -0.37 3.42 21.82
C GLU A 18 -0.35 4.85 22.34
N LEU A 19 -0.14 5.83 21.46
CA LEU A 19 -0.17 7.23 21.85
C LEU A 19 -1.54 7.63 22.41
N ALA A 20 -2.63 7.18 21.78
CA ALA A 20 -3.98 7.39 22.29
C ALA A 20 -4.17 6.75 23.68
N ARG A 21 -3.64 5.54 23.91
CA ARG A 21 -3.71 4.87 25.23
C ARG A 21 -2.97 5.64 26.31
N LEU A 22 -1.77 6.15 26.01
CA LEU A 22 -1.02 7.00 26.94
C LEU A 22 -1.79 8.27 27.30
N LEU A 23 -2.39 8.90 26.29
CA LEU A 23 -3.19 10.12 26.49
C LEU A 23 -4.48 9.85 27.26
N ALA A 24 -5.14 8.71 27.05
CA ALA A 24 -6.36 8.31 27.76
C ALA A 24 -6.13 8.09 29.26
N ILE A 25 -4.95 7.58 29.64
CA ILE A 25 -4.58 7.42 31.05
C ILE A 25 -4.34 8.79 31.70
N SER A 26 -3.67 9.69 30.98
CA SER A 26 -3.18 10.95 31.56
C SER A 26 -4.17 12.12 31.46
N ASN A 27 -5.16 12.07 30.56
CA ASN A 27 -6.05 13.21 30.29
C ASN A 27 -7.54 12.82 30.28
N LYS A 28 -8.35 13.59 31.02
CA LYS A 28 -9.82 13.50 30.95
C LYS A 28 -10.30 14.12 29.63
N GLY A 29 -10.62 13.28 28.65
CA GLY A 29 -11.15 13.73 27.36
C GLY A 29 -10.83 12.83 26.17
N VAL A 30 -9.98 11.81 26.37
CA VAL A 30 -9.70 10.78 25.36
C VAL A 30 -10.35 9.48 25.80
N THR A 31 -11.25 8.94 24.97
CA THR A 31 -11.89 7.64 25.17
C THR A 31 -11.58 6.78 23.97
N ILE A 32 -11.19 5.53 24.22
CA ILE A 32 -10.88 4.55 23.18
C ILE A 32 -12.02 3.55 23.16
N ASP A 33 -12.67 3.43 22.01
CA ASP A 33 -13.64 2.40 21.74
C ASP A 33 -12.99 1.35 20.82
N GLU A 34 -12.86 0.11 21.29
CA GLU A 34 -12.18 -0.99 20.59
C GLU A 34 -13.12 -1.83 19.72
N ASN A 35 -14.33 -1.33 19.43
CA ASN A 35 -15.24 -1.96 18.49
C ASN A 35 -14.56 -2.23 17.14
N GLU A 36 -14.67 -3.47 16.64
CA GLU A 36 -14.10 -3.85 15.35
C GLU A 36 -14.86 -3.16 14.22
N VAL A 37 -14.21 -2.18 13.60
CA VAL A 37 -14.70 -1.56 12.37
C VAL A 37 -14.10 -2.34 11.21
N ASP A 38 -14.96 -2.98 10.41
CA ASP A 38 -14.52 -3.63 9.18
C ASP A 38 -13.96 -2.56 8.24
N PHE A 39 -12.63 -2.55 8.10
CA PHE A 39 -11.98 -1.83 7.03
C PHE A 39 -12.29 -2.59 5.76
N GLU A 40 -13.20 -2.08 4.93
CA GLU A 40 -13.35 -2.58 3.57
C GLU A 40 -11.98 -2.52 2.89
N GLU A 41 -11.43 -3.71 2.63
CA GLU A 41 -10.23 -3.86 1.83
C GLU A 41 -10.63 -3.41 0.44
N LYS A 42 -10.26 -2.17 0.06
CA LYS A 42 -10.58 -1.62 -1.26
C LYS A 42 -10.22 -2.66 -2.30
N ASN A 43 -11.24 -3.25 -2.93
CA ASN A 43 -11.09 -4.07 -4.13
C ASN A 43 -10.27 -3.23 -5.10
N ARG A 44 -8.99 -3.60 -5.29
CA ARG A 44 -8.12 -2.88 -6.21
C ARG A 44 -8.79 -2.94 -7.57
N ASN A 45 -9.03 -1.77 -8.16
CA ASN A 45 -9.72 -1.67 -9.44
C ASN A 45 -8.96 -2.56 -10.46
N ILE A 46 -9.67 -3.26 -11.34
CA ILE A 46 -9.08 -4.22 -12.29
C ILE A 46 -7.95 -3.55 -13.08
N ASP A 47 -8.10 -2.26 -13.38
CA ASP A 47 -7.10 -1.41 -14.05
C ASP A 47 -5.81 -1.24 -13.22
N GLU A 48 -5.91 -1.13 -11.90
CA GLU A 48 -4.77 -1.02 -11.00
C GLU A 48 -4.01 -2.35 -10.92
N ILE A 49 -4.72 -3.48 -10.97
CA ILE A 49 -4.12 -4.81 -11.01
C ILE A 49 -3.37 -5.02 -12.33
N ALA A 50 -3.95 -4.62 -13.46
CA ALA A 50 -3.31 -4.69 -14.77
C ALA A 50 -2.04 -3.82 -14.82
N PHE A 51 -2.11 -2.60 -14.30
CA PHE A 51 -0.98 -1.69 -14.21
C PHE A 51 0.17 -2.27 -13.35
N LEU A 52 -0.14 -2.84 -12.19
CA LEU A 52 0.86 -3.46 -11.31
C LEU A 52 1.53 -4.68 -11.97
N LYS A 53 0.78 -5.50 -12.72
CA LYS A 53 1.34 -6.63 -13.48
C LYS A 53 2.31 -6.13 -14.58
N ASN A 54 1.95 -5.07 -15.28
CA ASN A 54 2.80 -4.48 -16.32
C ASN A 54 4.12 -3.98 -15.72
N LEU A 55 4.09 -3.29 -14.58
CA LEU A 55 5.29 -2.83 -13.86
C LEU A 55 6.18 -3.99 -13.39
N GLN A 56 5.59 -5.08 -12.90
CA GLN A 56 6.33 -6.27 -12.50
C GLN A 56 7.05 -6.91 -13.70
N GLN A 57 6.37 -6.98 -14.85
CA GLN A 57 6.95 -7.55 -16.06
C GLN A 57 8.11 -6.71 -16.60
N ILE A 58 7.98 -5.38 -16.57
CA ILE A 58 9.07 -4.46 -16.90
C ILE A 58 10.27 -4.66 -15.97
N GLY A 59 10.03 -4.81 -14.66
CA GLY A 59 11.10 -5.07 -13.69
C GLY A 59 11.86 -6.38 -13.95
N ASN A 60 11.15 -7.42 -14.38
CA ASN A 60 11.75 -8.70 -14.76
C ASN A 60 12.54 -8.58 -16.06
N ASP A 61 11.99 -7.91 -17.07
CA ASP A 61 12.67 -7.65 -18.34
C ASP A 61 13.97 -6.85 -18.14
N CYS A 62 13.96 -5.81 -17.29
CA CYS A 62 15.17 -5.07 -16.93
C CYS A 62 16.23 -5.94 -16.24
N ARG A 63 15.84 -6.97 -15.49
CA ARG A 63 16.78 -7.92 -14.86
C ARG A 63 17.36 -8.90 -15.87
N GLU A 64 16.56 -9.39 -16.81
CA GLU A 64 17.00 -10.30 -17.86
C GLU A 64 17.97 -9.61 -18.84
N ILE A 65 17.70 -8.35 -19.22
CA ILE A 65 18.66 -7.54 -20.01
C ILE A 65 20.02 -7.47 -19.30
N LYS A 66 20.05 -7.28 -17.98
CA LYS A 66 21.32 -7.27 -17.19
C LYS A 66 22.03 -8.63 -17.17
N LYS A 67 21.31 -9.74 -17.37
CA LYS A 67 21.88 -11.09 -17.43
C LYS A 67 22.33 -11.50 -18.84
N GLY A 68 22.16 -10.63 -19.84
CA GLY A 68 22.57 -10.90 -21.23
C GLY A 68 21.60 -11.77 -22.03
N THR A 69 20.37 -11.96 -21.55
CA THR A 69 19.32 -12.72 -22.25
C THR A 69 18.50 -11.79 -23.17
N ASN A 70 18.49 -12.05 -24.48
CA ASN A 70 17.94 -11.17 -25.53
C ASN A 70 16.42 -11.29 -25.79
N GLN A 71 15.68 -11.98 -24.94
CA GLN A 71 14.24 -12.22 -25.10
C GLN A 71 13.44 -11.47 -24.02
N THR A 72 13.29 -10.16 -24.20
CA THR A 72 12.40 -9.34 -23.37
C THR A 72 11.38 -8.62 -24.24
N LYS A 73 10.13 -8.53 -23.75
CA LYS A 73 9.04 -7.84 -24.45
C LYS A 73 9.33 -6.35 -24.51
N TYR A 74 9.86 -5.80 -23.42
CA TYR A 74 10.25 -4.39 -23.32
C TYR A 74 11.77 -4.25 -23.44
N ARG A 75 12.23 -3.90 -24.64
CA ARG A 75 13.66 -3.72 -24.94
C ARG A 75 14.17 -2.30 -24.68
N SER A 76 13.26 -1.34 -24.53
CA SER A 76 13.61 0.07 -24.33
C SER A 76 12.54 0.81 -23.51
N LEU A 77 12.91 1.96 -22.95
CA LEU A 77 11.94 2.84 -22.27
C LEU A 77 10.83 3.29 -23.24
N LYS A 78 11.16 3.47 -24.52
CA LYS A 78 10.20 3.84 -25.57
C LYS A 78 9.13 2.77 -25.77
N SER A 79 9.50 1.49 -25.83
CA SER A 79 8.53 0.38 -25.94
C SER A 79 7.59 0.26 -24.74
N VAL A 80 7.96 0.82 -23.59
CA VAL A 80 7.09 0.89 -22.41
C VAL A 80 6.10 2.06 -22.55
N LEU A 81 6.59 3.21 -23.02
CA LEU A 81 5.78 4.41 -23.23
C LEU A 81 4.74 4.23 -24.34
N ASP A 82 5.00 3.41 -25.36
CA ASP A 82 4.08 3.17 -26.47
C ASP A 82 2.89 2.25 -26.08
N GLU A 83 2.97 1.52 -24.96
CA GLU A 83 1.89 0.62 -24.45
C GLU A 83 1.10 1.21 -23.26
N LEU A 84 1.49 2.38 -22.76
CA LEU A 84 0.78 3.14 -21.70
C LEU A 84 -0.22 4.12 -22.31
#